data_AF-A0A103XLK6-F1
#
_entry.id   AF-A0A103XLK6-F1
#
_cell.length_a   1.000
_cell.length_b   1.000
_cell.length_c   1.000
_cell.angle_alpha   90.00
_cell.angle_beta   90.00
_cell.angle_gamma   90.00
#
_symmetry.space_group_name_H-M   'P 1'
#
loop_
_entity.id
_entity.type
_entity.pdbx_description
1 polymer ?
#
loop_
_entity_poly.entity_id
_entity_poly.type
_entity_poly.pdbx_seq_one_letter_code
_entity_poly.pdbx_strand_id
1 'polypeptide(L)'
;MADKIHPASKPTAPATTTATGAAFPPNKAQLYNSTRPVYRHQPRRIRRSCCCSCCLWITFTILLLIIIAAIAGGVFYVLYRPHRPSFSVSSLQISQFNLTSSNQLNTKFNFTVTARNPNKKIVFYYDPVSVNINSKGIHVGDGTIPAFVMEKKNTTKLRSIVSTSGQSVDDNGGLKSDLKNKRRFPLTIQLDTKVKVKIGSIKTKKVPIRVVCTGIKAAAPAGKSATTATTSDVKCKVDLRIKIWKWTI
;
A
#
# COMPACT_ATOMS: atom_id res chain seq x y z
N MET A 1 -26.38 -26.51 79.51
CA MET A 1 -26.71 -27.73 78.75
C MET A 1 -25.44 -28.18 78.04
N ALA A 2 -24.84 -29.33 78.26
CA ALA A 2 -24.97 -30.31 79.32
C ALA A 2 -23.56 -30.90 79.46
N ASP A 3 -23.05 -30.90 80.69
CA ASP A 3 -22.07 -31.89 81.13
C ASP A 3 -22.59 -33.29 80.82
N LYS A 4 -21.68 -34.26 80.66
CA LYS A 4 -21.39 -35.31 81.64
C LYS A 4 -20.89 -36.61 80.97
N ILE A 5 -20.04 -37.29 81.73
CA ILE A 5 -19.86 -38.76 81.82
C ILE A 5 -18.76 -39.38 80.93
N HIS A 6 -17.62 -39.65 81.59
CA HIS A 6 -16.79 -40.82 81.31
C HIS A 6 -17.43 -42.09 81.91
N PRO A 7 -17.21 -43.26 81.30
CA PRO A 7 -16.78 -44.43 82.08
C PRO A 7 -15.55 -45.10 81.43
N ALA A 8 -14.49 -45.34 82.19
CA ALA A 8 -14.24 -46.57 82.98
C ALA A 8 -13.83 -47.77 82.09
N SER A 9 -12.54 -48.13 82.10
CA SER A 9 -11.99 -49.37 82.72
C SER A 9 -12.31 -50.64 81.92
N LYS A 10 -11.44 -51.61 81.65
CA LYS A 10 -10.45 -52.29 82.49
C LYS A 10 -9.72 -53.34 81.58
N PRO A 11 -8.95 -54.32 82.09
CA PRO A 11 -7.59 -54.66 81.67
C PRO A 11 -7.57 -55.88 80.71
N THR A 12 -6.38 -56.39 80.35
CA THR A 12 -6.01 -57.82 80.48
C THR A 12 -4.58 -58.04 79.95
N ALA A 13 -3.73 -58.53 80.86
CA ALA A 13 -2.42 -59.13 80.62
C ALA A 13 -2.60 -60.60 80.17
N PRO A 14 -1.63 -61.52 80.30
CA PRO A 14 -0.21 -61.52 79.98
C PRO A 14 0.11 -62.61 78.93
N ALA A 15 1.28 -62.55 78.28
CA ALA A 15 1.94 -63.78 77.84
C ALA A 15 3.44 -63.60 77.90
N THR A 16 3.96 -64.01 79.05
CA THR A 16 5.33 -64.32 79.37
C THR A 16 5.92 -65.28 78.35
N THR A 17 7.17 -65.05 77.95
CA THR A 17 8.20 -66.11 77.96
C THR A 17 9.58 -65.46 77.86
N THR A 18 10.14 -65.26 79.05
CA THR A 18 11.53 -65.53 79.43
C THR A 18 12.47 -65.98 78.33
N ALA A 19 13.51 -65.18 78.09
CA ALA A 19 14.86 -65.68 77.83
C ALA A 19 15.90 -64.65 78.32
N THR A 20 16.52 -64.99 79.45
CA THR A 20 17.97 -64.92 79.70
C THR A 20 18.72 -63.60 79.41
N GLY A 21 18.93 -62.84 80.49
CA GLY A 21 20.26 -62.46 80.98
C GLY A 21 21.16 -61.58 80.12
N ALA A 22 21.25 -60.29 80.48
CA ALA A 22 22.50 -59.54 80.47
C ALA A 22 22.38 -58.28 81.35
N ALA A 23 23.38 -58.08 82.20
CA ALA A 23 23.48 -56.96 83.13
C ALA A 23 23.70 -55.61 82.41
N PHE A 24 23.04 -54.55 82.90
CA PHE A 24 23.32 -53.16 82.53
C PHE A 24 24.50 -52.59 83.33
N PRO A 25 25.35 -51.76 82.70
CA PRO A 25 25.79 -50.54 83.36
C PRO A 25 25.87 -49.35 82.36
N PRO A 26 26.28 -48.14 82.79
CA PRO A 26 25.46 -47.11 83.41
C PRO A 26 25.18 -45.94 82.45
N ASN A 27 24.16 -45.17 82.82
CA ASN A 27 23.67 -43.93 82.23
C ASN A 27 24.83 -42.95 81.94
N LYS A 28 25.01 -42.57 80.66
CA LYS A 28 25.77 -41.39 80.28
C LYS A 28 24.91 -40.46 79.43
N ALA A 29 25.02 -39.18 79.76
CA ALA A 29 24.21 -38.04 79.36
C ALA A 29 23.76 -38.04 77.89
N GLN A 30 22.45 -37.89 77.65
CA GLN A 30 21.96 -37.46 76.35
C GLN A 30 22.38 -36.00 76.12
N LEU A 31 23.45 -35.84 75.34
CA LEU A 31 23.80 -34.60 74.68
C LEU A 31 22.60 -34.16 73.83
N TYR A 32 22.16 -32.93 74.06
CA TYR A 32 21.14 -32.22 73.30
C TYR A 32 21.51 -32.19 71.81
N ASN A 33 21.02 -33.18 71.04
CA ASN A 33 21.26 -33.23 69.61
C ASN A 33 20.16 -32.42 68.90
N SER A 34 20.41 -31.11 68.77
CA SER A 34 19.66 -30.20 67.91
C SER A 34 19.95 -30.51 66.45
N THR A 35 19.38 -31.60 65.93
CA THR A 35 19.28 -31.82 64.48
C THR A 35 18.15 -30.98 63.92
N ARG A 36 18.35 -29.65 63.86
CA ARG A 36 17.63 -28.83 62.87
C ARG A 36 18.15 -29.23 61.49
N PRO A 37 17.29 -29.62 60.53
CA PRO A 37 17.75 -29.82 59.17
C PRO A 37 18.30 -28.48 58.64
N VAL A 38 19.58 -28.44 58.29
CA VAL A 38 20.16 -27.31 57.57
C VAL A 38 19.40 -27.21 56.25
N TYR A 39 18.63 -26.15 56.09
CA TYR A 39 17.96 -25.82 54.85
C TYR A 39 19.04 -25.53 53.80
N ARG A 40 19.45 -26.57 53.07
CA ARG A 40 20.34 -26.44 51.92
C ARG A 40 19.49 -25.89 50.78
N HIS A 41 19.64 -24.60 50.49
CA HIS A 41 19.13 -24.03 49.25
C HIS A 41 19.74 -24.81 48.09
N GLN A 42 19.00 -25.77 47.54
CA GLN A 42 19.31 -26.28 46.21
C GLN A 42 19.20 -25.07 45.27
N PRO A 43 20.21 -24.75 44.46
CA PRO A 43 20.03 -23.75 43.44
C PRO A 43 18.93 -24.28 42.53
N ARG A 44 17.75 -23.65 42.58
CA ARG A 44 16.70 -23.84 41.58
C ARG A 44 17.39 -23.59 40.24
N ARG A 45 17.69 -24.65 39.48
CA ARG A 45 18.06 -24.50 38.07
C ARG A 45 16.83 -23.90 37.40
N ILE A 46 16.85 -22.57 37.26
CA ILE A 46 15.82 -21.85 36.54
C ILE A 46 15.88 -22.43 35.13
N ARG A 47 14.83 -23.17 34.76
CA ARG A 47 14.62 -23.77 33.45
C ARG A 47 14.31 -22.64 32.45
N ARG A 48 15.24 -21.70 32.27
CA ARG A 48 15.13 -20.52 31.39
C ARG A 48 15.70 -20.75 29.99
N SER A 49 16.05 -21.99 29.65
CA SER A 49 16.87 -22.31 28.48
C SER A 49 16.09 -22.66 27.20
N CYS A 50 14.80 -23.02 27.27
CA CYS A 50 14.07 -23.47 26.09
C CYS A 50 13.51 -22.31 25.25
N CYS A 51 13.08 -21.22 25.91
CA CYS A 51 12.48 -20.06 25.23
C CYS A 51 13.52 -19.24 24.46
N CYS A 52 14.72 -19.02 25.03
CA CYS A 52 15.76 -18.22 24.35
C CYS A 52 16.35 -18.91 23.11
N SER A 53 16.56 -20.23 23.14
CA SER A 53 17.07 -20.95 21.97
C SER A 53 16.06 -20.90 20.82
N CYS A 54 14.79 -21.21 21.08
CA CYS A 54 13.73 -21.15 20.06
C CYS A 54 13.59 -19.74 19.45
N CYS A 55 13.63 -18.69 20.28
CA CYS A 55 13.62 -17.31 19.79
C CYS A 55 14.84 -16.98 18.91
N LEU A 56 16.05 -17.45 19.25
CA LEU A 56 17.26 -17.24 18.45
C LEU A 56 17.22 -17.98 17.10
N TRP A 57 16.68 -19.20 17.06
CA TRP A 57 16.47 -19.93 15.81
C TRP A 57 15.41 -19.24 14.93
N ILE A 58 14.32 -18.76 15.52
CA ILE A 58 13.29 -18.01 14.79
C ILE A 58 13.87 -16.69 14.25
N THR A 59 14.63 -15.93 15.04
CA THR A 59 15.23 -14.68 14.55
C THR A 59 16.27 -14.95 13.46
N PHE A 60 17.08 -15.99 13.58
CA PHE A 60 18.04 -16.38 12.54
C PHE A 60 17.35 -16.82 11.24
N THR A 61 16.28 -17.61 11.33
CA THR A 61 15.50 -18.00 10.14
C THR A 61 14.82 -16.81 9.48
N ILE A 62 14.23 -15.88 10.25
CA ILE A 62 13.67 -14.63 9.73
C ILE A 62 14.76 -13.79 9.05
N LEU A 63 15.92 -13.63 9.69
CA LEU A 63 17.05 -12.87 9.12
C LEU A 63 17.52 -13.49 7.81
N LEU A 64 17.67 -14.82 7.76
CA LEU A 64 18.05 -15.54 6.55
C LEU A 64 17.01 -15.34 5.43
N LEU A 65 15.71 -15.42 5.75
CA LEU A 65 14.64 -15.16 4.78
C LEU A 65 14.67 -13.73 4.25
N ILE A 66 14.95 -12.74 5.10
CA ILE A 66 15.12 -11.34 4.69
C ILE A 66 16.31 -11.20 3.74
N ILE A 67 17.44 -11.83 4.05
CA ILE A 67 18.64 -11.80 3.19
C ILE A 67 18.34 -12.44 1.83
N ILE A 68 17.70 -13.61 1.80
CA ILE A 68 17.32 -14.27 0.54
C ILE A 68 16.35 -13.40 -0.26
N ALA A 69 15.35 -12.80 0.40
CA ALA A 69 14.40 -11.89 -0.23
C ALA A 69 15.09 -10.64 -0.79
N ALA A 70 16.09 -10.09 -0.06
CA ALA A 70 16.87 -8.95 -0.52
C ALA A 70 17.72 -9.29 -1.76
N ILE A 71 18.39 -10.45 -1.77
CA ILE A 71 19.16 -10.93 -2.92
C ILE A 71 18.23 -11.16 -4.12
N ALA A 72 17.12 -11.87 -3.93
CA ALA A 72 16.14 -12.12 -4.98
C ALA A 72 15.55 -10.81 -5.53
N GLY A 73 15.23 -9.85 -4.64
CA GLY A 73 14.78 -8.52 -5.01
C GLY A 73 15.83 -7.73 -5.80
N GLY A 74 17.11 -7.80 -5.39
CA GLY A 74 18.23 -7.19 -6.09
C GLY A 74 18.41 -7.76 -7.50
N VAL A 75 18.42 -9.08 -7.64
CA VAL A 75 18.49 -9.77 -8.93
C VAL A 75 17.30 -9.38 -9.82
N PHE A 76 16.08 -9.38 -9.27
CA PHE A 76 14.88 -8.96 -10.01
C PHE A 76 15.00 -7.50 -10.48
N TYR A 77 15.46 -6.59 -9.62
CA TYR A 77 15.64 -5.19 -9.97
C TYR A 77 16.68 -5.00 -11.08
N VAL A 78 17.83 -5.67 -10.99
CA VAL A 78 18.91 -5.58 -11.99
C VAL A 78 18.47 -6.17 -13.34
N LEU A 79 17.71 -7.27 -13.34
CA LEU A 79 17.27 -7.94 -14.57
C LEU A 79 16.13 -7.22 -15.29
N TYR A 80 15.17 -6.68 -14.54
CA TYR A 80 13.96 -6.08 -15.12
C TYR A 80 14.01 -4.56 -15.23
N ARG A 81 14.79 -3.87 -14.37
CA ARG A 81 14.91 -2.40 -14.28
C ARG A 81 13.60 -1.69 -14.62
N PRO A 82 12.55 -1.87 -13.79
CA PRO A 82 11.23 -1.34 -14.09
C PRO A 82 11.29 0.18 -14.15
N HIS A 83 11.05 0.71 -15.34
CA HIS A 83 11.00 2.14 -15.59
C HIS A 83 9.56 2.56 -15.85
N ARG A 84 9.18 3.75 -15.40
CA ARG A 84 7.80 4.24 -15.57
C ARG A 84 7.60 4.68 -17.03
N PRO A 85 6.45 4.37 -17.65
CA PRO A 85 6.14 4.91 -18.96
C PRO A 85 5.97 6.43 -18.88
N SER A 86 6.41 7.13 -19.91
CA SER A 86 6.29 8.58 -20.00
C SER A 86 5.18 8.97 -20.97
N PHE A 87 4.41 9.99 -20.60
CA PHE A 87 3.36 10.56 -21.44
C PHE A 87 3.71 12.02 -21.74
N SER A 88 3.50 12.44 -22.99
CA SER A 88 3.67 13.82 -23.42
C SER A 88 2.55 14.23 -24.36
N VAL A 89 2.18 15.51 -24.34
CA VAL A 89 1.20 16.08 -25.27
C VAL A 89 1.96 16.57 -26.49
N SER A 90 1.78 15.92 -27.64
CA SER A 90 2.51 16.26 -28.86
C SER A 90 1.89 17.44 -29.59
N SER A 91 0.58 17.43 -29.75
CA SER A 91 -0.16 18.53 -30.39
C SER A 91 -1.53 18.67 -29.77
N LEU A 92 -1.99 19.91 -29.66
CA LEU A 92 -3.35 20.22 -29.26
C LEU A 92 -3.85 21.34 -30.18
N GLN A 93 -4.82 21.00 -31.02
CA GLN A 93 -5.49 21.90 -31.94
C GLN A 93 -6.89 22.19 -31.44
N ILE A 94 -7.24 23.46 -31.44
CA ILE A 94 -8.51 23.99 -30.96
C ILE A 94 -9.28 24.41 -32.20
N SER A 95 -10.24 23.59 -32.60
CA SER A 95 -11.09 23.86 -33.77
C SER A 95 -12.25 24.77 -33.41
N GLN A 96 -12.77 24.67 -32.19
CA GLN A 96 -13.88 25.49 -31.72
C GLN A 96 -13.68 25.78 -30.23
N PHE A 97 -13.88 27.04 -29.84
CA PHE A 97 -13.90 27.45 -28.44
C PHE A 97 -14.67 28.77 -28.32
N ASN A 98 -16.01 28.67 -28.29
CA ASN A 98 -16.90 29.83 -28.37
C ASN A 98 -17.86 29.83 -27.18
N LEU A 99 -18.09 31.01 -26.60
CA LEU A 99 -19.13 31.26 -25.61
C LEU A 99 -20.35 31.87 -26.30
N THR A 100 -21.50 31.24 -26.13
CA THR A 100 -22.82 31.77 -26.54
C THR A 100 -23.27 32.87 -25.57
N SER A 101 -24.18 33.74 -26.01
CA SER A 101 -24.80 34.78 -25.17
C SER A 101 -25.47 34.25 -23.90
N SER A 102 -25.88 32.98 -23.89
CA SER A 102 -26.42 32.25 -22.72
C SER A 102 -25.35 31.71 -21.76
N ASN A 103 -24.08 32.14 -21.88
CA ASN A 103 -22.93 31.61 -21.12
C ASN A 103 -22.68 30.10 -21.31
N GLN A 104 -23.12 29.56 -22.45
CA GLN A 104 -22.86 28.18 -22.84
C GLN A 104 -21.58 28.11 -23.67
N LEU A 105 -20.66 27.22 -23.29
CA LEU A 105 -19.40 27.00 -23.97
C LEU A 105 -19.51 25.81 -24.91
N ASN A 106 -19.14 26.07 -26.17
CA ASN A 106 -18.99 25.05 -27.20
C ASN A 106 -17.51 24.91 -27.56
N THR A 107 -17.00 23.69 -27.44
CA THR A 107 -15.59 23.39 -27.65
C THR A 107 -15.40 22.18 -28.56
N LYS A 108 -14.31 22.23 -29.32
CA LYS A 108 -13.83 21.10 -30.11
C LYS A 108 -12.31 21.13 -30.16
N PHE A 109 -11.70 20.11 -29.61
CA PHE A 109 -10.27 19.92 -29.50
C PHE A 109 -9.86 18.65 -30.24
N ASN A 110 -8.80 18.75 -31.02
CA ASN A 110 -8.10 17.60 -31.59
C ASN A 110 -6.73 17.54 -30.92
N PHE A 111 -6.47 16.49 -30.15
CA PHE A 111 -5.20 16.38 -29.44
C PHE A 111 -4.53 15.05 -29.71
N THR A 112 -3.20 15.06 -29.66
CA THR A 112 -2.35 13.90 -29.85
C THR A 112 -1.46 13.74 -28.64
N VAL A 113 -1.59 12.61 -27.94
CA VAL A 113 -0.74 12.22 -26.82
C VAL A 113 0.24 11.18 -27.29
N THR A 114 1.51 11.35 -26.95
CA THR A 114 2.52 10.33 -27.15
C THR A 114 2.77 9.60 -25.84
N ALA A 115 2.58 8.29 -25.86
CA ALA A 115 2.91 7.38 -24.77
C ALA A 115 4.18 6.61 -25.15
N ARG A 116 5.18 6.60 -24.28
CA ARG A 116 6.45 5.90 -24.52
C ARG A 116 6.73 4.89 -23.42
N ASN A 117 7.01 3.66 -23.84
CA ASN A 117 7.47 2.59 -22.98
C ASN A 117 9.00 2.43 -23.11
N PRO A 118 9.80 2.84 -22.13
CA PRO A 118 11.25 2.62 -22.16
C PRO A 118 11.65 1.17 -21.80
N ASN A 119 10.72 0.35 -21.29
CA ASN A 119 11.04 -0.99 -20.79
C ASN A 119 11.24 -2.00 -21.93
N LYS A 120 12.28 -2.82 -21.80
CA LYS A 120 12.59 -3.91 -22.75
C LYS A 120 11.82 -5.21 -22.46
N LYS A 121 11.37 -5.40 -21.22
CA LYS A 121 10.79 -6.68 -20.74
C LYS A 121 9.35 -6.55 -20.24
N ILE A 122 8.78 -5.35 -20.28
CA ILE A 122 7.47 -5.03 -19.71
C ILE A 122 6.54 -4.55 -20.83
N VAL A 123 5.35 -5.13 -20.90
CA VAL A 123 4.26 -4.71 -21.79
C VAL A 123 3.15 -4.12 -20.93
N PHE A 124 2.58 -2.99 -21.37
CA PHE A 124 1.46 -2.35 -20.70
C PHE A 124 0.21 -2.47 -21.55
N TYR A 125 -0.88 -2.93 -20.94
CA TYR A 125 -2.20 -2.99 -21.55
C TYR A 125 -3.07 -1.92 -20.90
N TYR A 126 -3.59 -1.00 -21.70
CA TYR A 126 -4.46 0.08 -21.23
C TYR A 126 -5.89 -0.21 -21.67
N ASP A 127 -6.81 -0.10 -20.71
CA ASP A 127 -8.23 -0.02 -21.00
C ASP A 127 -8.57 1.30 -21.70
N PRO A 128 -9.80 1.48 -22.23
CA PRO A 128 -10.22 2.76 -22.80
C PRO A 128 -9.93 3.91 -21.83
N VAL A 129 -9.34 4.97 -22.36
CA VAL A 129 -8.90 6.12 -21.57
C VAL A 129 -9.98 7.18 -21.65
N SER A 130 -10.52 7.57 -20.49
CA SER A 130 -11.40 8.74 -20.38
C SER A 130 -10.55 10.00 -20.34
N VAL A 131 -10.85 10.93 -21.24
CA VAL A 131 -10.15 12.21 -21.37
C VAL A 131 -11.07 13.28 -20.85
N ASN A 132 -10.58 14.09 -19.93
CA ASN A 132 -11.26 15.27 -19.43
C ASN A 132 -10.31 16.46 -19.58
N ILE A 133 -10.81 17.56 -20.16
CA ILE A 133 -10.07 18.81 -20.30
C ILE A 133 -10.75 19.87 -19.44
N ASN A 134 -9.95 20.53 -18.59
CA ASN A 134 -10.39 21.60 -17.71
C ASN A 134 -9.59 22.88 -17.98
N SER A 135 -10.24 24.02 -17.79
CA SER A 135 -9.63 25.35 -17.85
C SER A 135 -10.04 26.15 -16.62
N LYS A 136 -9.08 26.55 -15.78
CA LYS A 136 -9.32 27.31 -14.53
C LYS A 136 -10.45 26.73 -13.65
N GLY A 137 -10.50 25.40 -13.52
CA GLY A 137 -11.51 24.68 -12.72
C GLY A 137 -12.84 24.43 -13.44
N ILE A 138 -13.01 24.95 -14.66
CA ILE A 138 -14.22 24.76 -15.47
C ILE A 138 -13.99 23.59 -16.42
N HIS A 139 -14.96 22.70 -16.52
CA HIS A 139 -14.96 21.62 -17.49
C HIS A 139 -15.10 22.20 -18.90
N VAL A 140 -14.22 21.83 -19.83
CA VAL A 140 -14.25 22.36 -21.20
C VAL A 140 -14.32 21.27 -22.26
N GLY A 141 -14.27 19.98 -21.91
CA GLY A 141 -14.51 18.92 -22.88
C GLY A 141 -14.20 17.53 -22.38
N ASP A 142 -14.97 16.56 -22.89
CA ASP A 142 -14.75 15.12 -22.70
C ASP A 142 -14.42 14.41 -24.00
N GLY A 143 -13.64 13.34 -23.88
CA GLY A 143 -13.35 12.44 -24.98
C GLY A 143 -12.94 11.07 -24.49
N THR A 144 -12.69 10.18 -25.43
CA THR A 144 -12.23 8.83 -25.13
C THR A 144 -11.13 8.43 -26.11
N ILE A 145 -10.14 7.69 -25.62
CA ILE A 145 -9.15 7.02 -26.44
C ILE A 145 -9.43 5.51 -26.33
N PRO A 146 -9.52 4.77 -27.45
CA PRO A 146 -9.74 3.33 -27.41
C PRO A 146 -8.63 2.62 -26.63
N ALA A 147 -8.94 1.42 -26.14
CA ALA A 147 -7.95 0.56 -25.50
C ALA A 147 -6.75 0.32 -26.42
N PHE A 148 -5.55 0.31 -25.85
CA PHE A 148 -4.33 0.11 -26.61
C PHE A 148 -3.30 -0.67 -25.82
N VAL A 149 -2.36 -1.28 -26.56
CA VAL A 149 -1.26 -2.05 -26.00
C VAL A 149 0.04 -1.34 -26.31
N MET A 150 0.82 -1.10 -25.28
CA MET A 150 2.14 -0.49 -25.39
C MET A 150 3.19 -1.57 -25.22
N GLU A 151 3.71 -2.00 -26.36
CA GLU A 151 4.75 -3.03 -26.44
C GLU A 151 6.09 -2.56 -25.87
N LYS A 152 7.04 -3.50 -25.77
CA LYS A 152 8.38 -3.26 -25.26
C LYS A 152 9.09 -2.21 -26.14
N LYS A 153 9.71 -1.20 -25.52
CA LYS A 153 10.44 -0.13 -26.24
C LYS A 153 9.63 0.64 -27.29
N ASN A 154 8.30 0.58 -27.24
CA ASN A 154 7.46 1.22 -28.24
C ASN A 154 7.06 2.65 -27.84
N THR A 155 6.82 3.48 -28.84
CA THR A 155 6.24 4.82 -28.70
C THR A 155 4.97 4.88 -29.52
N THR A 156 3.83 5.04 -28.85
CA THR A 156 2.51 5.06 -29.49
C THR A 156 1.95 6.47 -29.47
N LYS A 157 1.55 6.96 -30.64
CA LYS A 157 0.82 8.23 -30.77
C LYS A 157 -0.68 7.95 -30.76
N LEU A 158 -1.38 8.54 -29.80
CA LEU A 158 -2.80 8.37 -29.59
C LEU A 158 -3.48 9.68 -29.94
N ARG A 159 -4.29 9.65 -31.01
CA ARG A 159 -5.08 10.79 -31.44
C ARG A 159 -6.50 10.63 -30.93
N SER A 160 -7.07 11.71 -30.41
CA SER A 160 -8.48 11.74 -30.01
C SER A 160 -9.06 13.13 -30.21
N ILE A 161 -10.39 13.14 -30.32
CA ILE A 161 -11.21 14.33 -30.49
C ILE A 161 -12.04 14.46 -29.21
N VAL A 162 -11.99 15.64 -28.63
CA VAL A 162 -12.74 16.02 -27.43
C VAL A 162 -13.67 17.15 -27.83
N SER A 163 -14.94 17.04 -27.47
CA SER A 163 -15.91 18.08 -27.79
C SER A 163 -16.96 18.17 -26.71
N THR A 164 -17.38 19.39 -26.45
CA THR A 164 -18.46 19.70 -25.52
C THR A 164 -19.36 20.75 -26.16
N SER A 165 -20.66 20.60 -25.95
CA SER A 165 -21.66 21.58 -26.37
C SER A 165 -22.54 21.94 -25.19
N GLY A 166 -22.81 23.23 -25.00
CA GLY A 166 -23.78 23.69 -24.01
C GLY A 166 -23.28 23.73 -22.57
N GLN A 167 -21.97 23.61 -22.33
CA GLN A 167 -21.43 23.59 -20.97
C GLN A 167 -21.60 24.97 -20.32
N SER A 168 -22.29 25.02 -19.19
CA SER A 168 -22.40 26.26 -18.42
C SER A 168 -21.04 26.67 -17.87
N VAL A 169 -20.68 27.92 -18.10
CA VAL A 169 -19.45 28.52 -17.57
C VAL A 169 -19.85 29.57 -16.55
N ASP A 170 -19.41 29.39 -15.32
CA ASP A 170 -19.52 30.43 -14.30
C ASP A 170 -18.31 31.37 -14.34
N ASP A 171 -18.53 32.64 -14.01
CA ASP A 171 -17.48 33.67 -14.06
C ASP A 171 -16.44 33.55 -12.95
N ASN A 172 -16.63 32.68 -11.96
CA ASN A 172 -15.71 32.49 -10.83
C ASN A 172 -14.27 32.19 -11.26
N GLY A 173 -14.07 31.56 -12.42
CA GLY A 173 -12.74 31.22 -12.94
C GLY A 173 -12.08 32.29 -13.79
N GLY A 174 -12.76 33.38 -14.18
CA GLY A 174 -12.19 34.37 -15.12
C GLY A 174 -11.83 33.79 -16.49
N LEU A 175 -12.50 32.70 -16.91
CA LEU A 175 -12.33 32.12 -18.25
C LEU A 175 -13.09 32.95 -19.30
N LYS A 176 -14.27 33.48 -18.96
CA LYS A 176 -15.04 34.32 -19.89
C LYS A 176 -14.32 35.62 -20.18
N SER A 177 -13.70 36.24 -19.19
CA SER A 177 -12.94 37.48 -19.36
C SER A 177 -11.72 37.25 -20.27
N ASP A 178 -11.02 36.14 -20.11
CA ASP A 178 -9.93 35.78 -21.02
C ASP A 178 -10.43 35.56 -22.45
N LEU A 179 -11.58 34.91 -22.63
CA LEU A 179 -12.14 34.68 -23.96
C LEU A 179 -12.59 36.00 -24.62
N LYS A 180 -13.29 36.86 -23.87
CA LYS A 180 -13.72 38.18 -24.34
C LYS A 180 -12.53 39.06 -24.73
N ASN A 181 -11.45 39.01 -23.94
CA ASN A 181 -10.24 39.80 -24.18
C ASN A 181 -9.24 39.09 -25.12
N LYS A 182 -9.62 37.96 -25.73
CA LYS A 182 -8.76 37.14 -26.61
C LYS A 182 -7.40 36.78 -25.97
N ARG A 183 -7.37 36.65 -24.64
CA ARG A 183 -6.18 36.27 -23.88
C ARG A 183 -5.94 34.77 -23.96
N ARG A 184 -4.69 34.38 -23.76
CA ARG A 184 -4.34 32.97 -23.60
C ARG A 184 -4.84 32.46 -22.24
N PHE A 185 -5.41 31.26 -22.23
CA PHE A 185 -5.90 30.61 -21.02
C PHE A 185 -5.18 29.27 -20.78
N PRO A 186 -5.01 28.86 -19.52
CA PRO A 186 -4.37 27.60 -19.20
C PRO A 186 -5.33 26.42 -19.40
N LEU A 187 -4.83 25.33 -19.98
CA LEU A 187 -5.54 24.06 -20.08
C LEU A 187 -4.86 22.99 -19.23
N THR A 188 -5.68 22.16 -18.61
CA THR A 188 -5.27 20.94 -17.89
C THR A 188 -5.96 19.76 -18.53
N ILE A 189 -5.19 18.76 -18.95
CA ILE A 189 -5.74 17.52 -19.51
C ILE A 189 -5.57 16.43 -18.47
N GLN A 190 -6.66 15.73 -18.17
CA GLN A 190 -6.71 14.59 -17.28
C GLN A 190 -7.08 13.34 -18.08
N LEU A 191 -6.28 12.29 -17.95
CA LEU A 191 -6.50 11.00 -18.58
C LEU A 191 -6.67 9.95 -17.48
N ASP A 192 -7.85 9.34 -17.41
CA ASP A 192 -8.17 8.29 -16.44
C ASP A 192 -8.28 6.94 -17.17
N THR A 193 -7.55 5.93 -16.71
CA THR A 193 -7.58 4.58 -17.31
C THR A 193 -7.18 3.51 -16.30
N LYS A 194 -7.33 2.23 -16.67
CA LYS A 194 -6.82 1.08 -15.92
C LYS A 194 -5.69 0.43 -16.71
N VAL A 195 -4.56 0.22 -16.06
CA VAL A 195 -3.38 -0.40 -16.66
C VAL A 195 -3.16 -1.80 -16.11
N LYS A 196 -2.83 -2.74 -16.99
CA LYS A 196 -2.38 -4.09 -16.67
C LYS A 196 -0.95 -4.26 -17.16
N VAL A 197 -0.08 -4.77 -16.30
CA VAL A 197 1.34 -4.95 -16.60
C VAL A 197 1.63 -6.42 -16.86
N LYS A 198 2.37 -6.72 -17.92
CA LYS A 198 2.87 -8.08 -18.21
C LYS A 198 4.39 -8.08 -18.15
N ILE A 199 4.94 -8.92 -17.28
CA ILE A 199 6.38 -9.09 -17.07
C ILE A 199 6.69 -10.57 -17.33
N GLY A 200 7.36 -10.86 -18.45
CA GLY A 200 7.52 -12.24 -18.91
C GLY A 200 6.17 -12.94 -19.11
N SER A 201 5.95 -14.04 -18.40
CA SER A 201 4.69 -14.81 -18.41
C SER A 201 3.68 -14.35 -17.34
N ILE A 202 4.08 -13.48 -16.41
CA ILE A 202 3.24 -13.02 -15.30
C ILE A 202 2.45 -11.78 -15.73
N LYS A 203 1.14 -11.77 -15.46
CA LYS A 203 0.25 -10.62 -15.67
C LYS A 203 -0.24 -10.10 -14.31
N THR A 204 -0.16 -8.78 -14.09
CA THR A 204 -0.67 -8.16 -12.86
C THR A 204 -2.18 -7.94 -12.94
N LYS A 205 -2.80 -7.62 -11.79
CA LYS A 205 -4.16 -7.07 -11.77
C LYS A 205 -4.19 -5.69 -12.43
N LYS A 206 -5.37 -5.30 -12.90
CA LYS A 206 -5.61 -3.95 -13.44
C LYS A 206 -5.54 -2.93 -12.31
N VAL A 207 -4.68 -1.93 -12.46
CA VAL A 207 -4.52 -0.83 -11.51
C VAL A 207 -5.04 0.45 -12.18
N PRO A 208 -5.95 1.20 -11.55
CA PRO A 208 -6.38 2.49 -12.09
C PRO A 208 -5.25 3.53 -11.94
N ILE A 209 -5.04 4.31 -12.99
CA ILE A 209 -4.08 5.39 -13.04
C ILE A 209 -4.76 6.67 -13.53
N ARG A 210 -4.20 7.81 -13.11
CA ARG A 210 -4.57 9.13 -13.59
C ARG A 210 -3.32 9.81 -14.12
N VAL A 211 -3.37 10.32 -15.35
CA VAL A 211 -2.33 11.19 -15.90
C VAL A 211 -2.87 12.61 -15.94
N VAL A 212 -2.17 13.56 -15.31
CA VAL A 212 -2.53 14.97 -15.32
C VAL A 212 -1.42 15.74 -16.03
N CYS A 213 -1.76 16.37 -17.15
CA CYS A 213 -0.86 17.22 -17.92
C CYS A 213 -1.22 18.69 -17.68
N THR A 214 -0.27 19.46 -17.15
CA THR A 214 -0.41 20.89 -16.85
C THR A 214 0.59 21.72 -17.64
N GLY A 215 0.40 23.05 -17.67
CA GLY A 215 1.29 23.98 -18.36
C GLY A 215 0.95 24.23 -19.82
N ILE A 216 -0.20 23.73 -20.30
CA ILE A 216 -0.67 23.97 -21.66
C ILE A 216 -1.27 25.38 -21.71
N LYS A 217 -0.82 26.21 -22.64
CA LYS A 217 -1.39 27.54 -22.88
C LYS A 217 -2.10 27.56 -24.22
N ALA A 218 -3.38 27.87 -24.20
CA ALA A 218 -4.26 27.87 -25.36
C ALA A 218 -4.75 29.28 -25.66
N ALA A 219 -5.06 29.53 -26.94
CA ALA A 219 -5.81 30.70 -27.37
C ALA A 219 -7.03 30.22 -28.17
N ALA A 220 -8.12 30.96 -28.07
CA ALA A 220 -9.30 30.64 -28.87
C ALA A 220 -9.03 30.83 -30.37
N PRO A 221 -9.65 30.03 -31.24
CA PRO A 221 -9.55 30.20 -32.68
C PRO A 221 -10.13 31.54 -33.12
N ALA A 222 -9.40 32.24 -33.99
CA ALA A 222 -9.88 33.47 -34.63
C ALA A 222 -10.53 33.08 -35.98
N GLY A 223 -11.86 33.09 -36.02
CA GLY A 223 -12.63 32.73 -37.22
C GLY A 223 -12.72 31.22 -37.45
N LYS A 224 -12.60 30.77 -38.70
CA LYS A 224 -12.80 29.36 -39.10
C LYS A 224 -11.55 28.48 -38.95
N SER A 225 -10.39 29.08 -38.65
CA SER A 225 -9.10 28.37 -38.59
C SER A 225 -8.83 27.84 -37.19
N ALA A 226 -8.35 26.60 -37.11
CA ALA A 226 -7.98 25.99 -35.83
C ALA A 226 -6.68 26.60 -35.27
N THR A 227 -6.65 26.84 -33.96
CA THR A 227 -5.45 27.34 -33.26
C THR A 227 -4.70 26.20 -32.60
N THR A 228 -3.38 26.15 -32.76
CA THR A 228 -2.55 25.17 -32.04
C THR A 228 -2.10 25.76 -30.70
N ALA A 229 -2.35 25.04 -29.60
CA ALA A 229 -1.90 25.43 -28.28
C ALA A 229 -0.39 25.22 -28.11
N THR A 230 0.22 25.99 -27.22
CA THR A 230 1.64 25.83 -26.87
C THR A 230 1.83 24.62 -25.97
N THR A 231 2.63 23.64 -26.44
CA THR A 231 2.89 22.36 -25.74
C THR A 231 4.36 22.17 -25.30
N SER A 232 5.22 23.21 -25.43
CA SER A 232 6.66 23.13 -25.13
C SER A 232 6.99 22.79 -23.67
N ASP A 233 6.22 23.32 -22.72
CA ASP A 233 6.53 23.24 -21.28
C ASP A 233 5.58 22.31 -20.51
N VAL A 234 4.92 21.39 -21.22
CA VAL A 234 3.87 20.55 -20.64
C VAL A 234 4.48 19.46 -19.76
N LYS A 235 4.07 19.44 -18.49
CA LYS A 235 4.46 18.41 -17.52
C LYS A 235 3.30 17.47 -17.30
N CYS A 236 3.49 16.19 -17.64
CA CYS A 236 2.50 15.14 -17.39
C CYS A 236 2.93 14.31 -16.18
N LYS A 237 2.12 14.34 -15.13
CA LYS A 237 2.31 13.53 -13.92
C LYS A 237 1.41 12.31 -13.97
N VAL A 238 1.96 11.13 -13.65
CA VAL A 238 1.22 9.87 -13.57
C VAL A 238 1.04 9.49 -12.11
N ASP A 239 -0.20 9.46 -11.65
CA ASP A 239 -0.58 9.10 -10.29
C ASP A 239 -1.32 7.75 -10.28
N LEU A 240 -0.96 6.87 -9.34
CA LEU A 240 -1.66 5.60 -9.14
C LEU A 240 -2.90 5.86 -8.27
N ARG A 241 -4.08 5.44 -8.72
CA ARG A 241 -5.33 5.55 -7.95
C ARG A 241 -5.61 4.29 -7.16
N ILE A 242 -4.62 3.81 -6.42
CA ILE A 242 -4.83 2.63 -5.58
C ILE A 242 -5.83 3.02 -4.49
N LYS A 243 -7.02 2.42 -4.51
CA LYS A 243 -7.89 2.40 -3.33
C LYS A 243 -7.18 1.52 -2.31
N ILE A 244 -6.35 2.13 -1.47
CA ILE A 244 -5.85 1.45 -0.28
C ILE A 244 -7.11 1.04 0.47
N TRP A 245 -7.33 -0.27 0.61
CA TRP A 245 -8.41 -0.77 1.44
C TRP A 245 -8.24 -0.11 2.80
N LYS A 246 -9.19 0.75 3.18
CA LYS A 246 -9.30 1.18 4.57
C LYS A 246 -9.73 -0.08 5.31
N TRP A 247 -8.74 -0.78 5.88
CA TRP A 247 -9.00 -1.73 6.93
C TRP A 247 -9.36 -0.89 8.15
N THR A 248 -10.64 -0.53 8.26
CA THR A 248 -11.20 -0.07 9.53
C THR A 248 -11.18 -1.30 10.43
N ILE A 249 -10.36 -1.25 11.47
CA ILE A 249 -10.34 -2.22 12.59
C ILE A 249 -11.40 -1.80 13.59
#